data_AF-A0A497MWZ5-F1
#
_entry.id   AF-A0A497MWZ5-F1
#
_cell.length_a   1.000
_cell.length_b   1.000
_cell.length_c   1.000
_cell.angle_alpha   90.00
_cell.angle_beta   90.00
_cell.angle_gamma   90.00
#
_symmetry.space_group_name_H-M   'P 1'
#
loop_
_entity.id
_entity.type
_entity.pdbx_description
1 polymer ?
#
loop_
_entity_poly.entity_id
_entity_poly.type
_entity_poly.pdbx_seq_one_letter_code
_entity_poly.pdbx_strand_id
1 'polypeptide(L)'
;MKIRILERGDNFLRLEIEGEGHTLCNLLQRSLLEDEDVEIGGYDLAHPLVSKAVLFVKTKEGSPEEALKRAIERIKRTNKAFQEALSIAFGEGAEVASSEDKGSSSES
;
A
#
# COMPACT_ATOMS: atom_id res chain seq x y z
N MET A 1 -0.33 -11.58 -0.35
CA MET A 1 -1.17 -10.65 -1.14
C MET A 1 -1.55 -11.29 -2.47
N LYS A 2 -2.82 -11.19 -2.87
CA LYS A 2 -3.30 -11.52 -4.22
C LYS A 2 -4.10 -10.34 -4.78
N ILE A 3 -3.90 -10.01 -6.05
CA ILE A 3 -4.56 -8.88 -6.71
C ILE A 3 -5.44 -9.41 -7.84
N ARG A 4 -6.67 -8.90 -7.94
CA ARG A 4 -7.59 -9.18 -9.06
C ARG A 4 -8.16 -7.88 -9.59
N ILE A 5 -8.22 -7.73 -10.90
CA ILE A 5 -8.94 -6.62 -11.54
C ILE A 5 -10.42 -6.98 -11.54
N LEU A 6 -11.24 -6.17 -10.87
CA LEU A 6 -12.69 -6.33 -10.85
C LEU A 6 -13.33 -5.62 -12.03
N GLU A 7 -12.82 -4.44 -12.35
CA GLU A 7 -13.41 -3.56 -13.35
C GLU A 7 -12.32 -2.64 -13.90
N ARG A 8 -12.30 -2.44 -15.22
CA ARG A 8 -11.32 -1.61 -15.93
C ARG A 8 -12.04 -0.84 -17.03
N GLY A 9 -11.83 0.47 -17.06
CA GLY A 9 -12.19 1.34 -18.18
C GLY A 9 -11.10 2.37 -18.43
N ASP A 10 -11.39 3.33 -19.31
CA ASP A 10 -10.38 4.28 -19.79
C ASP A 10 -9.90 5.24 -18.69
N ASN A 11 -10.79 5.65 -17.80
CA ASN A 11 -10.52 6.59 -16.71
C ASN A 11 -10.87 6.04 -15.33
N PHE A 12 -11.17 4.75 -15.21
CA PHE A 12 -11.49 4.13 -13.92
C PHE A 12 -10.91 2.72 -13.80
N LEU A 13 -10.55 2.34 -12.58
CA LEU A 13 -9.99 1.03 -12.25
C LEU A 13 -10.48 0.58 -10.88
N ARG A 14 -10.90 -0.68 -10.77
CA ARG A 14 -11.23 -1.34 -9.50
C ARG A 14 -10.41 -2.61 -9.33
N LEU A 15 -9.73 -2.72 -8.18
CA LEU A 15 -8.84 -3.80 -7.82
C LEU A 15 -9.28 -4.43 -6.51
N GLU A 16 -9.46 -5.74 -6.48
CA GLU A 16 -9.55 -6.50 -5.24
C GLU A 16 -8.14 -6.89 -4.79
N ILE A 17 -7.83 -6.60 -3.52
CA ILE A 17 -6.57 -6.95 -2.86
C ILE A 17 -6.91 -7.87 -1.70
N GLU A 18 -6.53 -9.15 -1.82
CA GLU A 18 -6.72 -10.17 -0.78
C GLU A 18 -5.44 -10.30 0.08
N GLY A 19 -5.63 -10.35 1.40
CA GLY A 19 -4.56 -10.50 2.40
C GLY A 19 -3.99 -9.18 2.91
N GLU A 20 -4.57 -8.04 2.51
CA GLU A 20 -4.19 -6.71 2.95
C GLU A 20 -5.41 -6.00 3.56
N GLY A 21 -5.16 -5.08 4.48
CA GLY A 21 -6.22 -4.36 5.21
C GLY A 21 -6.07 -2.84 5.15
N HIS A 22 -6.63 -2.16 6.15
CA HIS A 22 -6.65 -0.70 6.23
C HIS A 22 -5.28 -0.04 6.09
N THR A 23 -4.20 -0.64 6.60
CA THR A 23 -2.87 -0.03 6.58
C THR A 23 -2.39 0.24 5.15
N LEU A 24 -2.32 -0.79 4.31
CA LEU A 24 -1.87 -0.65 2.92
C LEU A 24 -2.85 0.19 2.10
N CYS A 25 -4.15 -0.08 2.25
CA CYS A 25 -5.16 0.58 1.43
C CYS A 25 -5.29 2.07 1.77
N ASN A 26 -5.16 2.46 3.04
CA ASN A 26 -5.13 3.87 3.44
C ASN A 26 -3.86 4.58 2.93
N LEU A 27 -2.71 3.90 2.94
CA LEU A 27 -1.48 4.45 2.37
C LEU A 27 -1.63 4.72 0.87
N LEU A 28 -2.18 3.76 0.12
CA LEU A 28 -2.48 3.93 -1.31
C LEU A 28 -3.50 5.04 -1.54
N GLN A 29 -4.61 5.06 -0.80
CA GLN A 29 -5.63 6.10 -0.90
C GLN A 29 -5.03 7.50 -0.70
N ARG A 30 -4.27 7.70 0.38
CA ARG A 30 -3.66 9.01 0.66
C ARG A 30 -2.73 9.43 -0.46
N SER A 31 -1.87 8.52 -0.94
CA SER A 31 -0.95 8.86 -2.02
C SER A 31 -1.67 9.11 -3.36
N LEU A 32 -2.77 8.42 -3.65
CA LEU A 32 -3.59 8.69 -4.83
C LEU A 32 -4.23 10.07 -4.77
N LEU A 33 -4.72 10.49 -3.60
CA LEU A 33 -5.35 11.81 -3.41
C LEU A 33 -4.36 12.98 -3.47
N GLU A 34 -3.06 12.72 -3.44
CA GLU A 34 -2.01 13.74 -3.69
C GLU A 34 -1.74 13.98 -5.19
N ASP A 35 -2.33 13.18 -6.08
CA ASP A 35 -2.21 13.34 -7.52
C ASP A 35 -3.36 14.22 -8.04
N GLU A 36 -3.04 15.36 -8.65
CA GLU A 36 -4.04 16.32 -9.14
C GLU A 36 -4.89 15.77 -10.29
N ASP A 37 -4.39 14.77 -11.02
CA ASP A 37 -5.12 14.08 -12.09
C ASP A 37 -6.15 13.09 -11.55
N VAL A 38 -6.09 12.75 -10.26
CA VAL A 38 -7.04 11.83 -9.62
C VAL A 38 -8.30 12.61 -9.22
N GLU A 39 -9.45 12.16 -9.72
CA GLU A 39 -10.77 12.67 -9.32
C GLU A 39 -11.24 11.96 -8.05
N ILE A 40 -11.09 10.63 -7.99
CA ILE A 40 -11.51 9.80 -6.87
C ILE A 40 -10.44 8.73 -6.62
N GLY A 41 -9.96 8.64 -5.38
CA GLY A 41 -9.12 7.56 -4.90
C GLY A 41 -9.61 7.08 -3.54
N GLY A 42 -9.91 5.79 -3.41
CA GLY A 42 -10.46 5.24 -2.17
C GLY A 42 -10.46 3.72 -2.15
N TYR A 43 -10.86 3.16 -1.01
CA TYR A 43 -11.07 1.73 -0.88
C TYR A 43 -12.25 1.42 0.03
N ASP A 44 -12.88 0.27 -0.23
CA ASP A 44 -13.89 -0.32 0.65
C ASP A 44 -13.41 -1.67 1.17
N LEU A 45 -13.74 -1.98 2.42
CA LEU A 45 -13.63 -3.34 2.95
C LEU A 45 -14.97 -4.05 2.80
N ALA A 46 -15.02 -5.09 1.99
CA ALA A 46 -16.27 -5.81 1.72
C ALA A 46 -16.83 -6.48 2.98
N HIS A 47 -15.96 -7.05 3.84
CA HIS A 47 -16.36 -7.69 5.10
C HIS A 47 -15.28 -7.59 6.19
N PRO A 48 -15.63 -7.31 7.47
CA PRO A 48 -14.65 -7.15 8.55
C PRO A 48 -13.83 -8.41 8.89
N LEU A 49 -14.41 -9.60 8.64
CA LEU A 49 -13.80 -10.89 8.98
C LEU A 49 -12.94 -11.46 7.85
N VAL A 50 -12.90 -10.81 6.69
CA VAL A 50 -12.15 -11.27 5.51
C VAL A 50 -11.36 -10.09 4.97
N SER A 51 -10.03 -10.17 4.99
CA SER A 51 -9.12 -9.13 4.51
C SER A 51 -9.15 -9.00 2.97
N LYS A 52 -10.28 -8.50 2.46
CA LYS A 52 -10.54 -8.20 1.06
C LYS A 52 -10.89 -6.73 0.94
N ALA A 53 -9.93 -5.96 0.43
CA ALA A 53 -10.13 -4.56 0.13
C ALA A 53 -10.39 -4.39 -1.36
N VAL A 54 -11.34 -3.53 -1.71
CA VAL A 54 -11.57 -3.10 -3.09
C VAL A 54 -11.05 -1.68 -3.21
N LEU A 55 -9.88 -1.51 -3.82
CA LEU A 55 -9.33 -0.22 -4.20
C LEU A 55 -10.01 0.26 -5.48
N PHE A 56 -10.40 1.52 -5.53
CA PHE A 56 -10.94 2.15 -6.72
C PHE A 56 -10.25 3.49 -6.99
N VAL A 57 -9.95 3.73 -8.27
CA VAL A 57 -9.35 4.95 -8.78
C VAL A 57 -10.17 5.43 -9.96
N LYS A 58 -10.47 6.72 -9.98
CA LYS A 58 -11.01 7.45 -11.12
C LYS A 58 -10.13 8.66 -11.39
N THR A 59 -9.68 8.81 -12.63
CA THR A 59 -8.88 9.95 -13.09
C THR A 59 -9.77 10.96 -13.80
N LYS A 60 -9.40 12.24 -13.71
CA LYS A 60 -10.01 13.32 -14.51
C LYS A 60 -9.64 13.14 -15.98
N GLU A 61 -8.36 12.93 -16.21
CA GLU A 61 -7.77 12.65 -17.52
C GLU A 61 -6.64 11.61 -17.38
N GLY A 62 -6.39 10.85 -18.45
CA GLY A 62 -5.33 9.84 -18.47
C GLY A 62 -5.68 8.52 -17.78
N SER A 63 -4.73 7.57 -17.82
CA SER A 63 -4.95 6.20 -17.35
C SER A 63 -4.90 6.09 -15.81
N PRO A 64 -5.88 5.41 -15.19
CA PRO A 64 -5.89 5.16 -13.75
C PRO A 64 -4.73 4.25 -13.30
N GLU A 65 -4.23 3.35 -14.17
CA GLU A 65 -3.05 2.55 -13.88
C GLU A 65 -1.79 3.41 -13.73
N GLU A 66 -1.63 4.44 -14.57
CA GLU A 66 -0.49 5.36 -14.46
C GLU A 66 -0.57 6.20 -13.18
N ALA A 67 -1.75 6.69 -12.82
CA ALA A 67 -1.97 7.36 -11.53
C ALA A 67 -1.60 6.46 -10.35
N LEU A 68 -1.99 5.19 -10.38
CA LEU A 68 -1.63 4.22 -9.35
C LEU A 68 -0.11 3.96 -9.28
N LYS A 69 0.57 3.85 -10.42
CA LYS A 69 2.04 3.73 -10.46
C LYS A 69 2.72 4.95 -9.84
N ARG A 70 2.26 6.17 -10.14
CA ARG A 70 2.80 7.41 -9.55
C ARG A 70 2.62 7.44 -8.04
N ALA A 71 1.45 7.01 -7.54
CA ALA A 71 1.21 6.87 -6.10
C ALA A 71 2.19 5.89 -5.45
N ILE A 72 2.41 4.71 -6.05
CA ILE A 72 3.38 3.72 -5.54
C ILE A 72 4.81 4.29 -5.52
N GLU A 73 5.24 4.96 -6.57
CA GLU A 73 6.58 5.58 -6.60
C GLU A 73 6.72 6.71 -5.58
N ARG A 74 5.65 7.46 -5.30
CA ARG A 74 5.65 8.45 -4.21
C ARG A 74 5.80 7.76 -2.85
N ILE A 75 5.04 6.70 -2.58
CA ILE A 75 5.15 5.90 -1.35
C ILE A 75 6.58 5.38 -1.17
N LYS A 76 7.20 4.81 -2.22
CA LYS A 76 8.58 4.31 -2.18
C LYS A 76 9.57 5.41 -1.82
N ARG A 77 9.44 6.60 -2.44
CA ARG A 77 10.30 7.76 -2.13
C ARG A 77 10.13 8.22 -0.69
N THR A 78 8.88 8.36 -0.21
CA THR A 78 8.59 8.74 1.17
C THR A 78 9.16 7.72 2.17
N ASN A 79 9.02 6.42 1.89
CA ASN A 79 9.54 5.38 2.77
C ASN A 79 11.07 5.40 2.83
N LYS A 80 11.74 5.60 1.69
CA LYS A 80 13.21 5.75 1.65
C LYS A 80 13.67 6.97 2.47
N ALA A 81 13.05 8.12 2.25
CA ALA A 81 13.36 9.34 2.99
C ALA A 81 13.10 9.17 4.51
N PHE A 82 12.03 8.46 4.87
CA PHE A 82 11.74 8.12 6.25
C PHE A 82 12.83 7.23 6.86
N GLN A 83 13.25 6.17 6.18
CA GLN A 83 14.32 5.28 6.66
C GLN A 83 15.64 6.02 6.87
N GLU A 84 16.02 6.89 5.93
CA GLU A 84 17.22 7.72 6.02
C GLU A 84 17.14 8.69 7.21
N ALA A 85 16.03 9.43 7.33
CA ALA A 85 15.81 10.36 8.43
C ALA A 85 15.79 9.65 9.80
N LEU A 86 15.18 8.47 9.86
CA LEU A 86 15.14 7.64 11.06
C LEU A 86 16.54 7.17 11.47
N SER A 87 17.34 6.71 10.50
CA SER A 87 18.73 6.30 10.75
C SER A 87 19.59 7.46 11.23
N ILE A 88 19.42 8.66 10.67
CA ILE A 88 20.13 9.87 11.12
C ILE A 88 19.72 10.23 12.55
N ALA A 89 18.43 10.15 12.88
CA ALA A 89 17.91 10.49 14.20
C ALA A 89 18.45 9.59 15.32
N PHE A 90 18.70 8.30 15.04
CA PHE A 90 19.23 7.34 16.01
C PHE A 90 20.74 7.08 15.88
N GLY A 91 21.43 7.69 14.90
CA GLY A 91 22.86 7.50 14.60
C GLY A 91 23.15 6.26 13.74
N GLU A 92 24.23 6.29 12.95
CA GLU A 92 24.77 5.12 12.25
C GLU A 92 25.31 4.10 13.28
N GLY A 93 24.41 3.29 13.87
CA GLY A 93 24.78 2.35 14.92
C GLY A 93 23.63 1.70 15.69
N ALA A 94 22.37 1.87 15.27
CA ALA A 94 21.27 1.10 15.83
C ALA A 94 21.35 -0.36 15.32
N GLU A 95 22.14 -1.19 15.99
CA GLU A 95 22.10 -2.64 15.82
C GLU A 95 20.68 -3.14 16.12
N VAL A 96 19.99 -3.62 15.08
CA VAL A 96 18.69 -4.26 15.23
C VAL A 96 18.93 -5.58 15.95
N ALA A 97 18.42 -5.70 17.18
CA ALA A 97 18.47 -6.95 17.94
C ALA A 97 17.86 -8.09 17.11
N SER A 98 18.71 -9.03 16.71
CA SER A 98 18.32 -10.33 16.17
C SER A 98 17.56 -11.08 17.26
N SER A 99 16.25 -10.93 17.33
CA SER A 99 15.42 -11.94 17.96
C SER A 99 15.28 -13.10 16.97
N GLU A 100 16.30 -13.96 16.97
CA GLU A 100 16.06 -15.37 16.64
C GLU A 100 14.99 -15.86 17.62
N ASP A 101 13.78 -16.01 17.11
CA ASP A 101 12.71 -16.74 17.75
C ASP A 101 13.17 -18.20 17.93
N LYS A 102 13.86 -18.50 19.02
CA LYS A 102 13.97 -19.87 19.55
C LYS A 102 12.66 -20.20 20.26
N GLY A 103 11.63 -20.41 19.46
CA GLY A 103 10.32 -20.89 19.87
C GLY A 103 10.07 -22.29 19.32
N SER A 104 10.49 -23.30 20.08
CA SER A 104 9.85 -24.63 20.20
C SER A 104 9.48 -25.41 18.94
N SER A 105 10.16 -26.54 18.75
CA SER A 105 9.48 -27.79 18.38
C SER A 105 10.25 -28.96 18.98
N SER A 106 9.96 -29.23 20.25
CA SER A 106 9.93 -30.59 20.76
C SER A 106 8.77 -31.32 20.09
N GLU A 107 9.01 -32.32 19.26
CA GLU A 107 8.03 -33.36 19.01
C GLU A 107 8.69 -34.65 18.50
N SER A 108 8.59 -35.67 19.37
CA SER A 108 8.67 -37.13 19.17
C SER A 108 10.02 -37.77 18.84
#